data_AF-A0AAD9BSA1-F1
#
_entry.id   AF-A0AAD9BSA1-F1
#
_cell.length_a   1.000
_cell.length_b   1.000
_cell.length_c   1.000
_cell.angle_alpha   90.00
_cell.angle_beta   90.00
_cell.angle_gamma   90.00
#
_symmetry.space_group_name_H-M   'P 1'
#
loop_
_entity.id
_entity.type
_entity.pdbx_description
1 polymer ?
#
loop_
_entity_poly.entity_id
_entity_poly.type
_entity_poly.pdbx_seq_one_letter_code
_entity_poly.pdbx_strand_id
1 'polypeptide(L)'
;MRRLTKKKALTLVKELDAFPKVPESYVEATASGGTVSLIAFTLMAVLAFLEFFVYTNTWMKYEYEVDKDYSSKLRINVDITVAMRCQYIGADVLDLAENMVASDGLKYEPAHFELPPEQRLWHMTLLHIQERLRVEHALQDVLFKGALRGAPPAVPRSEDSPSSFTACRIHGHLYVNKVAGNFHVTVGKSIPHPRGHAHLAALVSHDSYNFSHRIDHLSFGEVIPGIISPLDGTEKISPESNHMFQYFLTIVPTKLNTYKISADTHQYSVTERERVINHAAGSHGVSGIFMKYDISSLMVKVTEQHMPLWQFLVRLCGIVGGIFSTTGMLHGAIGFLVDVVCCRLQMGIYRNLKEAPLDEQPNGETLIPTENGVQSEETL
;
A
#
# COMPACT_ATOMS: atom_id res chain seq x y z
N MET A 1 -20.48 -7.95 39.30
CA MET A 1 -20.60 -8.94 38.21
C MET A 1 -20.08 -10.29 38.70
N ARG A 2 -20.90 -11.34 38.57
CA ARG A 2 -20.81 -12.62 39.29
C ARG A 2 -19.73 -13.54 38.71
N ARG A 3 -18.80 -14.03 39.56
CA ARG A 3 -17.98 -15.22 39.30
C ARG A 3 -18.89 -16.43 39.08
N LEU A 4 -19.11 -16.82 37.83
CA LEU A 4 -19.67 -18.12 37.50
C LEU A 4 -18.68 -19.19 37.97
N THR A 5 -19.04 -19.89 39.04
CA THR A 5 -18.31 -21.05 39.56
C THR A 5 -18.15 -22.08 38.43
N LYS A 6 -16.90 -22.47 38.10
CA LYS A 6 -16.54 -23.42 37.03
C LYS A 6 -17.48 -24.63 36.89
N LYS A 7 -18.03 -25.12 38.01
CA LYS A 7 -19.00 -26.23 38.05
C LYS A 7 -20.31 -25.96 37.29
N LYS A 8 -20.84 -24.72 37.37
CA LYS A 8 -22.08 -24.33 36.66
C LYS A 8 -21.88 -24.20 35.15
N ALA A 9 -20.69 -23.77 34.72
CA ALA A 9 -20.34 -23.73 33.30
C ALA A 9 -20.17 -25.15 32.74
N LEU A 10 -19.54 -26.05 33.50
CA LEU A 10 -19.38 -27.46 33.13
C LEU A 10 -20.72 -28.20 32.98
N THR A 11 -21.70 -27.93 33.84
CA THR A 11 -23.04 -28.50 33.69
C THR A 11 -23.78 -27.93 32.48
N LEU A 12 -23.65 -26.63 32.20
CA LEU A 12 -24.25 -25.99 31.02
C LEU A 12 -23.66 -26.53 29.71
N VAL A 13 -22.34 -26.75 29.67
CA VAL A 13 -21.66 -27.37 28.51
C VAL A 13 -22.07 -28.82 28.33
N LYS A 14 -22.33 -29.54 29.44
CA LYS A 14 -22.78 -30.94 29.40
C LYS A 14 -24.24 -31.09 28.97
N GLU A 15 -25.08 -30.08 29.22
CA GLU A 15 -26.48 -30.03 28.73
C GLU A 15 -26.58 -29.58 27.26
N LEU A 16 -25.57 -28.89 26.72
CA LEU A 16 -25.49 -28.53 25.30
C LEU A 16 -24.87 -29.64 24.41
N ASP A 17 -24.40 -30.73 25.02
CA ASP A 17 -23.82 -31.88 24.34
C ASP A 17 -24.93 -32.78 23.79
N ALA A 18 -25.43 -32.45 22.59
CA ALA A 18 -26.60 -33.08 21.96
C ALA A 18 -26.31 -34.47 21.34
N PHE A 19 -25.13 -35.04 21.54
CA PHE A 19 -24.71 -36.30 20.92
C PHE A 19 -24.54 -37.42 21.95
N PRO A 20 -25.13 -38.61 21.71
CA PRO A 20 -24.95 -39.77 22.59
C PRO A 20 -23.49 -40.19 22.58
N LYS A 21 -22.87 -40.28 23.77
CA LYS A 21 -21.47 -40.71 23.90
C LYS A 21 -21.37 -42.21 23.68
N VAL A 22 -20.46 -42.59 22.79
CA VAL A 22 -20.14 -43.99 22.52
C VAL A 22 -19.55 -44.63 23.79
N PRO A 23 -19.92 -45.87 24.16
CA PRO A 23 -19.34 -46.56 25.31
C PRO A 23 -17.83 -46.68 25.17
N GLU A 24 -17.09 -46.52 26.28
CA GLU A 24 -15.61 -46.54 26.29
C GLU A 24 -15.01 -47.85 25.73
N SER A 25 -15.79 -48.94 25.71
CA SER A 25 -15.39 -50.23 25.11
C SER A 25 -15.23 -50.19 23.58
N TYR A 26 -15.78 -49.18 22.90
CA TYR A 26 -15.68 -49.01 21.45
C TYR A 26 -14.69 -47.90 21.04
N VAL A 27 -13.90 -47.40 21.99
CA VAL A 27 -12.97 -46.27 21.77
C VAL A 27 -11.54 -46.73 22.05
N GLU A 28 -10.76 -46.98 20.99
CA GLU A 28 -9.33 -47.23 21.12
C GLU A 28 -8.56 -45.91 21.10
N ALA A 29 -8.11 -45.44 22.27
CA ALA A 29 -7.27 -44.24 22.37
C ALA A 29 -5.80 -44.61 22.11
N THR A 30 -5.25 -44.16 20.98
CA THR A 30 -3.82 -44.33 20.67
C THR A 30 -3.04 -43.05 20.99
N ALA A 31 -1.87 -43.19 21.64
CA ALA A 31 -1.01 -42.06 22.02
C ALA A 31 -0.48 -41.26 20.81
N SER A 32 -0.25 -41.95 19.68
CA SER A 32 0.14 -41.34 18.40
C SER A 32 -1.00 -40.52 17.79
N GLY A 33 -2.22 -41.05 17.77
CA GLY A 33 -3.42 -40.36 17.27
C GLY A 33 -3.78 -39.10 18.07
N GLY A 34 -3.61 -39.15 19.39
CA GLY A 34 -3.80 -37.99 20.27
C GLY A 34 -2.82 -36.84 19.99
N THR A 35 -1.54 -37.16 19.74
CA THR A 35 -0.50 -36.16 19.42
C THR A 35 -0.75 -35.49 18.08
N VAL A 36 -1.12 -36.28 17.06
CA VAL A 36 -1.44 -35.78 15.71
C VAL A 36 -2.67 -34.87 15.74
N SER A 37 -3.69 -35.25 16.51
CA SER A 37 -4.89 -34.43 16.71
C SER A 37 -4.56 -33.09 17.38
N LEU A 38 -3.70 -33.10 18.40
CA LEU A 38 -3.26 -31.86 19.06
C LEU A 38 -2.54 -30.92 18.09
N ILE A 39 -1.62 -31.45 17.28
CA ILE A 39 -0.92 -30.68 16.24
C ILE A 39 -1.93 -30.11 15.24
N ALA A 40 -2.88 -30.92 14.75
CA ALA A 40 -3.90 -30.48 13.80
C ALA A 40 -4.79 -29.36 14.37
N PHE A 41 -5.23 -29.46 15.64
CA PHE A 41 -5.99 -28.40 16.31
C PHE A 41 -5.17 -27.12 16.51
N THR A 42 -3.89 -27.22 16.88
CA THR A 42 -3.03 -26.04 16.98
C THR A 42 -2.84 -25.36 15.61
N LEU A 43 -2.65 -26.15 14.55
CA LEU A 43 -2.52 -25.64 13.19
C LEU A 43 -3.81 -24.97 12.71
N MET A 44 -4.97 -25.58 12.97
CA MET A 44 -6.28 -24.97 12.67
C MET A 44 -6.44 -23.63 13.37
N ALA A 45 -6.08 -23.54 14.65
CA ALA A 45 -6.18 -22.30 15.42
C ALA A 45 -5.25 -21.21 14.87
N VAL A 46 -4.01 -21.55 14.52
CA VAL A 46 -3.04 -20.60 13.95
C VAL A 46 -3.51 -20.09 12.58
N LEU A 47 -3.95 -20.98 11.68
CA LEU A 47 -4.44 -20.55 10.37
C LEU A 47 -5.73 -19.73 10.46
N ALA A 48 -6.66 -20.10 11.34
CA ALA A 48 -7.86 -19.31 11.59
C ALA A 48 -7.53 -17.90 12.14
N PHE A 49 -6.55 -17.81 13.03
CA PHE A 49 -6.06 -16.53 13.55
C PHE A 49 -5.43 -15.68 12.43
N LEU A 50 -4.55 -16.25 11.61
CA LEU A 50 -3.96 -15.55 10.47
C LEU A 50 -5.03 -15.08 9.47
N GLU A 51 -6.00 -15.94 9.16
CA GLU A 51 -7.12 -15.61 8.28
C GLU A 51 -7.97 -14.47 8.85
N PHE A 52 -8.15 -14.42 10.17
CA PHE A 52 -8.80 -13.30 10.83
C PHE A 52 -8.02 -11.98 10.64
N PHE A 53 -6.67 -11.98 10.75
CA PHE A 53 -5.90 -10.77 10.42
C PHE A 53 -6.07 -10.35 8.97
N VAL A 54 -6.05 -11.31 8.04
CA VAL A 54 -6.28 -11.03 6.61
C VAL A 54 -7.66 -10.41 6.40
N TYR A 55 -8.70 -10.95 7.06
CA TYR A 55 -10.06 -10.39 7.02
C TYR A 55 -10.15 -8.97 7.57
N THR A 56 -9.44 -8.69 8.68
CA THR A 56 -9.43 -7.34 9.28
C THR A 56 -8.60 -6.33 8.48
N ASN A 57 -7.69 -6.80 7.63
CA ASN A 57 -6.88 -5.95 6.77
C ASN A 57 -7.62 -5.62 5.48
N THR A 58 -7.53 -4.36 5.06
CA THR A 58 -8.05 -3.88 3.78
C THR A 58 -6.99 -4.01 2.69
N TRP A 59 -7.37 -3.93 1.42
CA TRP A 59 -6.43 -3.77 0.31
C TRP A 59 -6.89 -2.66 -0.63
N MET A 60 -5.94 -2.04 -1.32
CA MET A 60 -6.22 -1.02 -2.32
C MET A 60 -6.44 -1.71 -3.67
N LYS A 61 -7.54 -1.38 -4.35
CA LYS A 61 -7.84 -1.87 -5.69
C LYS A 61 -7.76 -0.71 -6.68
N TYR A 62 -6.93 -0.89 -7.70
CA TYR A 62 -6.72 0.05 -8.79
C TYR A 62 -7.54 -0.40 -10.01
N GLU A 63 -8.47 0.44 -10.44
CA GLU A 63 -9.28 0.23 -11.64
C GLU A 63 -8.98 1.36 -12.64
N TYR A 64 -8.82 1.02 -13.91
CA TYR A 64 -8.60 2.00 -14.97
C TYR A 64 -9.93 2.24 -15.70
N GLU A 65 -10.37 3.49 -15.72
CA GLU A 65 -11.58 3.94 -16.39
C GLU A 65 -11.25 5.08 -17.35
N VAL A 66 -12.13 5.38 -18.30
CA VAL A 66 -11.98 6.56 -19.15
C VAL A 66 -12.49 7.78 -18.40
N ASP A 67 -11.72 8.87 -18.43
CA ASP A 67 -12.17 10.13 -17.86
C ASP A 67 -13.32 10.71 -18.70
N LYS A 68 -14.43 11.00 -18.03
CA LYS A 68 -15.65 11.56 -18.65
C LYS A 68 -15.85 13.03 -18.31
N ASP A 69 -15.06 13.57 -17.38
CA ASP A 69 -15.23 14.92 -16.89
C ASP A 69 -14.26 15.87 -17.61
N TYR A 70 -14.75 16.51 -18.67
CA TYR A 70 -13.98 17.47 -19.47
C TYR A 70 -14.26 18.94 -19.11
N SER A 71 -15.29 19.21 -18.30
CA SER A 71 -15.74 20.58 -18.01
C SER A 71 -15.17 21.14 -16.71
N SER A 72 -14.68 20.28 -15.81
CA SER A 72 -14.05 20.72 -14.58
C SER A 72 -12.76 21.51 -14.83
N LYS A 73 -12.44 22.39 -13.87
CA LYS A 73 -11.18 23.11 -13.84
C LYS A 73 -10.13 22.27 -13.14
N LEU A 74 -8.92 22.24 -13.69
CA LEU A 74 -7.77 21.62 -13.07
C LEU A 74 -7.16 22.63 -12.10
N ARG A 75 -7.03 22.24 -10.83
CA ARG A 75 -6.28 23.01 -9.83
C ARG A 75 -4.79 22.65 -9.93
N ILE A 76 -3.92 23.63 -10.07
CA ILE A 76 -2.47 23.45 -10.00
C ILE A 76 -2.00 24.10 -8.70
N ASN A 77 -1.34 23.32 -7.84
CA ASN A 77 -0.69 23.82 -6.63
C ASN A 77 0.79 23.93 -6.89
N VAL A 78 1.35 25.12 -6.68
CA VAL A 78 2.74 25.44 -7.01
C VAL A 78 3.40 25.99 -5.76
N ASP A 79 4.62 25.52 -5.47
CA ASP A 79 5.57 26.08 -4.53
C ASP A 79 6.98 25.90 -5.09
N ILE A 80 7.51 26.96 -5.70
CA ILE A 80 8.79 26.95 -6.41
C ILE A 80 9.61 28.15 -5.96
N THR A 81 10.87 27.92 -5.63
CA THR A 81 11.84 28.98 -5.30
C THR A 81 12.82 29.16 -6.45
N VAL A 82 12.87 30.35 -7.04
CA VAL A 82 13.76 30.69 -8.18
C VAL A 82 14.84 31.65 -7.70
N ALA A 83 16.10 31.48 -8.13
CA ALA A 83 17.26 32.29 -7.78
C ALA A 83 17.28 33.68 -8.45
N MET A 84 16.13 34.35 -8.47
CA MET A 84 15.95 35.72 -8.96
C MET A 84 15.05 36.51 -8.00
N ARG A 85 15.19 37.83 -8.00
CA ARG A 85 14.30 38.70 -7.21
C ARG A 85 12.88 38.71 -7.79
N CYS A 86 11.88 38.75 -6.91
CA CYS A 86 10.46 38.70 -7.28
C CYS A 86 10.01 39.81 -8.25
N GLN A 87 10.69 40.96 -8.27
CA GLN A 87 10.37 42.06 -9.18
C GLN A 87 10.69 41.78 -10.65
N TYR A 88 11.57 40.80 -10.92
CA TYR A 88 12.08 40.50 -12.25
C TYR A 88 11.52 39.22 -12.86
N ILE A 89 10.65 38.50 -12.17
CA ILE A 89 10.09 37.24 -12.65
C ILE A 89 8.56 37.30 -12.65
N GLY A 90 7.95 36.60 -13.61
CA GLY A 90 6.52 36.40 -13.69
C GLY A 90 6.23 34.95 -14.06
N ALA A 91 5.23 34.38 -13.40
CA ALA A 91 4.71 33.05 -13.67
C ALA A 91 3.33 33.17 -14.32
N ASP A 92 3.13 32.43 -15.41
CA ASP A 92 1.86 32.39 -16.13
C ASP A 92 1.53 31.03 -16.71
N VAL A 93 0.25 30.84 -17.01
CA VAL A 93 -0.25 29.66 -17.71
C VAL A 93 -0.86 30.06 -19.05
N LEU A 94 -0.42 29.38 -20.09
CA LEU A 94 -1.09 29.35 -21.38
C LEU A 94 -1.77 27.99 -21.58
N ASP A 95 -3.02 28.00 -22.02
CA ASP A 95 -3.67 26.78 -22.51
C ASP A 95 -3.33 26.51 -23.98
N LEU A 96 -3.73 25.33 -24.49
CA LEU A 96 -3.56 24.95 -25.89
C LEU A 96 -4.20 25.94 -26.87
N ALA A 97 -5.22 26.69 -26.42
CA ALA A 97 -5.89 27.73 -27.21
C ALA A 97 -5.20 29.10 -27.08
N GLU A 98 -4.00 29.15 -26.49
CA GLU A 98 -3.21 30.36 -26.22
C GLU A 98 -3.95 31.42 -25.39
N ASN A 99 -5.01 31.01 -24.67
CA ASN A 99 -5.68 31.89 -23.74
C ASN A 99 -4.86 31.94 -22.44
N MET A 100 -4.56 33.17 -22.02
CA MET A 100 -4.00 33.40 -20.70
C MET A 100 -5.06 33.10 -19.64
N VAL A 101 -4.67 32.28 -18.68
CA VAL A 101 -5.42 32.13 -17.43
C VAL A 101 -4.82 33.09 -16.42
N ALA A 102 -5.66 33.88 -15.75
CA ALA A 102 -5.19 34.84 -14.76
C ALA A 102 -4.42 34.13 -13.63
N SER A 103 -3.21 34.60 -13.36
CA SER A 103 -2.30 34.08 -12.33
C SER A 103 -2.55 34.68 -10.93
N ASP A 104 -3.76 35.20 -10.68
CA ASP A 104 -4.13 35.95 -9.45
C ASP A 104 -3.98 35.14 -8.15
N GLY A 105 -3.96 33.81 -8.25
CA GLY A 105 -3.79 32.91 -7.11
C GLY A 105 -2.34 32.68 -6.65
N LEU A 106 -1.35 33.21 -7.37
CA LEU A 106 0.07 33.05 -7.05
C LEU A 106 0.61 34.22 -6.24
N LYS A 107 1.34 33.91 -5.16
CA LYS A 107 2.03 34.87 -4.31
C LYS A 107 3.53 34.78 -4.52
N TYR A 108 4.17 35.94 -4.50
CA TYR A 108 5.62 36.11 -4.68
C TYR A 108 6.21 36.61 -3.38
N GLU A 109 7.01 35.78 -2.71
CA GLU A 109 7.68 36.11 -1.45
C GLU A 109 9.20 36.16 -1.65
N PRO A 110 9.88 37.23 -1.22
CA PRO A 110 11.35 37.26 -1.18
C PRO A 110 11.88 36.12 -0.29
N ALA A 111 12.86 35.38 -0.79
CA ALA A 111 13.41 34.22 -0.08
C ALA A 111 14.94 34.09 -0.30
N HIS A 112 15.58 33.29 0.54
CA HIS A 112 16.94 32.81 0.29
C HIS A 112 16.90 31.56 -0.58
N PHE A 113 17.83 31.46 -1.54
CA PHE A 113 17.93 30.26 -2.37
C PHE A 113 18.43 29.06 -1.56
N GLU A 114 19.42 29.29 -0.70
CA GLU A 114 20.01 28.23 0.13
C GLU A 114 19.06 27.83 1.27
N LEU A 115 18.88 26.51 1.43
CA LEU A 115 18.09 25.94 2.51
C LEU A 115 18.90 25.83 3.81
N PRO A 116 18.27 26.08 4.98
CA PRO A 116 18.81 25.66 6.26
C PRO A 116 19.14 24.15 6.29
N PRO A 117 20.11 23.72 7.11
CA PRO A 117 20.57 22.33 7.13
C PRO A 117 19.46 21.31 7.43
N GLU A 118 18.51 21.64 8.32
CA GLU A 118 17.35 20.79 8.63
C GLU A 118 16.44 20.57 7.41
N GLN A 119 16.16 21.63 6.65
CA GLN A 119 15.33 21.57 5.45
C GLN A 119 16.04 20.85 4.31
N ARG A 120 17.35 21.05 4.17
CA ARG A 120 18.17 20.31 3.20
C ARG A 120 18.13 18.81 3.47
N LEU A 121 18.17 18.39 4.74
CA LEU A 121 18.04 16.98 5.11
C LEU A 121 16.66 16.41 4.74
N TRP A 122 15.60 17.19 4.95
CA TRP A 122 14.24 16.82 4.54
C TRP A 122 14.14 16.61 3.03
N HIS A 123 14.67 17.54 2.23
CA HIS A 123 14.72 17.42 0.77
C HIS A 123 15.48 16.16 0.33
N MET A 124 16.65 15.91 0.92
CA MET A 124 17.43 14.69 0.62
C MET A 124 16.66 13.41 0.96
N THR A 125 15.88 13.43 2.04
CA THR A 125 15.02 12.31 2.43
C THR A 125 13.88 12.10 1.44
N LEU A 126 13.22 13.17 0.98
CA LEU A 126 12.18 13.10 -0.06
C LEU A 126 12.71 12.50 -1.37
N LEU A 127 13.87 12.97 -1.84
CA LEU A 127 14.51 12.44 -3.04
C LEU A 127 14.84 10.95 -2.89
N HIS A 128 15.33 10.52 -1.72
CA HIS A 128 15.59 9.11 -1.44
C HIS A 128 14.31 8.26 -1.48
N ILE A 129 13.21 8.77 -0.92
CA ILE A 129 11.91 8.09 -0.95
C ILE A 129 11.39 7.98 -2.38
N GLN A 130 11.47 9.06 -3.17
CA GLN A 130 11.06 9.06 -4.57
C GLN A 130 11.82 8.02 -5.41
N GLU A 131 13.14 7.92 -5.23
CA GLU A 131 13.95 6.93 -5.95
C GLU A 131 13.50 5.49 -5.62
N ARG A 132 13.21 5.21 -4.34
CA ARG A 132 12.70 3.91 -3.92
C ARG A 132 11.30 3.63 -4.47
N LEU A 133 10.41 4.62 -4.47
CA LEU A 133 9.06 4.51 -5.05
C LEU A 133 9.09 4.22 -6.55
N ARG A 134 10.08 4.76 -7.27
CA ARG A 134 10.25 4.51 -8.71
C ARG A 134 10.60 3.06 -9.01
N VAL A 135 11.33 2.39 -8.12
CA VAL A 135 11.74 0.99 -8.26
C VAL A 135 10.63 0.04 -7.76
N GLU A 136 9.99 0.38 -6.65
CA GLU A 136 9.00 -0.46 -5.97
C GLU A 136 7.60 0.16 -6.05
N HIS A 137 6.87 -0.11 -7.14
CA HIS A 137 5.48 0.35 -7.33
C HIS A 137 4.52 -0.08 -6.19
N ALA A 138 4.83 -1.18 -5.49
CA ALA A 138 4.06 -1.67 -4.34
C ALA A 138 4.14 -0.77 -3.09
N LEU A 139 5.08 0.18 -3.05
CA LEU A 139 5.25 1.08 -1.90
C LEU A 139 4.21 2.21 -1.85
N GLN A 140 3.52 2.50 -2.97
CA GLN A 140 2.41 3.45 -2.98
C GLN A 140 1.27 3.01 -2.04
N ASP A 141 0.98 1.71 -1.94
CA ASP A 141 -0.04 1.16 -1.01
C ASP A 141 0.29 1.43 0.46
N VAL A 142 1.59 1.43 0.80
CA VAL A 142 2.08 1.73 2.15
C VAL A 142 1.97 3.22 2.44
N LEU A 143 2.14 4.10 1.44
CA LEU A 143 2.00 5.55 1.60
C LEU A 143 0.55 6.00 1.72
N PHE A 144 -0.38 5.38 0.98
CA PHE A 144 -1.82 5.67 1.14
C PHE A 144 -2.35 5.26 2.52
N LYS A 145 -1.81 4.19 3.12
CA LYS A 145 -2.21 3.72 4.46
C LYS A 145 -1.42 4.36 5.59
N GLY A 146 -0.13 4.56 5.37
CA GLY A 146 0.80 5.23 6.25
C GLY A 146 0.97 6.67 5.78
N ALA A 147 -0.10 7.47 5.87
CA ALA A 147 -0.03 8.91 5.68
C ALA A 147 1.20 9.42 6.43
N LEU A 148 2.23 9.82 5.68
CA LEU A 148 3.53 10.23 6.21
C LEU A 148 3.27 11.28 7.29
N ARG A 149 3.42 10.87 8.56
CA ARG A 149 3.21 11.72 9.74
C ARG A 149 4.26 12.81 9.88
N GLY A 150 5.23 12.88 8.98
CA GLY A 150 6.19 13.98 8.90
C GLY A 150 5.61 15.10 8.06
N ALA A 151 5.07 16.13 8.70
CA ALA A 151 4.94 17.42 8.05
C ALA A 151 6.35 17.95 7.74
N PRO A 152 6.57 18.65 6.61
CA PRO A 152 7.84 19.34 6.39
C PRO A 152 8.13 20.26 7.58
N PRO A 153 9.40 20.38 8.02
CA PRO A 153 9.76 21.28 9.09
C PRO A 153 9.29 22.70 8.76
N ALA A 154 8.67 23.37 9.74
CA ALA A 154 8.14 24.71 9.55
C ALA A 154 9.25 25.65 9.07
N VAL A 155 8.97 26.46 8.05
CA VAL A 155 9.92 27.47 7.57
C VAL A 155 10.05 28.52 8.67
N PRO A 156 11.24 28.71 9.28
CA PRO A 156 11.42 29.78 10.24
C PRO A 156 11.22 31.11 9.51
N ARG A 157 10.37 31.96 10.07
CA ARG A 157 10.12 33.30 9.53
C ARG A 157 11.36 34.13 9.82
N SER A 158 12.19 34.40 8.82
CA SER A 158 13.39 35.22 9.02
C SER A 158 12.98 36.69 9.17
N GLU A 159 13.53 37.36 10.19
CA GLU A 159 13.44 38.82 10.38
C GLU A 159 14.52 39.54 9.57
N ASP A 160 14.85 39.04 8.38
CA ASP A 160 15.93 39.57 7.55
C ASP A 160 15.46 40.75 6.70
N SER A 161 16.35 41.73 6.51
CA SER A 161 16.11 42.90 5.67
C SER A 161 15.84 42.50 4.20
N PRO A 162 14.90 43.16 3.49
CA PRO A 162 14.49 42.77 2.13
C PRO A 162 15.62 42.80 1.08
N SER A 163 16.78 43.40 1.39
CA SER A 163 17.95 43.49 0.50
C SER A 163 18.86 42.25 0.49
N SER A 164 18.74 41.33 1.45
CA SER A 164 19.55 40.10 1.51
C SER A 164 18.97 38.95 0.68
N PHE A 165 17.70 39.05 0.25
CA PHE A 165 17.03 38.01 -0.52
C PHE A 165 17.47 38.02 -1.99
N THR A 166 18.05 36.91 -2.43
CA THR A 166 18.51 36.68 -3.80
C THR A 166 17.55 35.82 -4.62
N ALA A 167 16.54 35.24 -3.98
CA ALA A 167 15.56 34.37 -4.59
C ALA A 167 14.11 34.85 -4.36
N CYS A 168 13.19 34.23 -5.10
CA CYS A 168 11.77 34.46 -4.99
C CYS A 168 11.04 33.14 -4.91
N ARG A 169 10.22 33.00 -3.86
CA ARG A 169 9.30 31.89 -3.68
C ARG A 169 7.96 32.22 -4.29
N ILE A 170 7.60 31.47 -5.32
CA ILE A 170 6.32 31.53 -6.01
C ILE A 170 5.47 30.39 -5.46
N HIS A 171 4.45 30.73 -4.66
CA HIS A 171 3.60 29.73 -4.05
C HIS A 171 2.12 30.10 -4.15
N GLY A 172 1.25 29.10 -4.21
CA GLY A 172 -0.19 29.30 -4.29
C GLY A 172 -0.89 28.20 -5.08
N HIS A 173 -2.10 28.51 -5.52
CA HIS A 173 -2.85 27.62 -6.39
C HIS A 173 -3.60 28.42 -7.44
N LEU A 174 -3.77 27.82 -8.60
CA LEU A 174 -4.47 28.42 -9.74
C LEU A 174 -5.39 27.40 -10.39
N TYR A 175 -6.48 27.88 -10.97
CA TYR A 175 -7.49 27.05 -11.64
C TYR A 175 -7.40 27.25 -13.13
N VAL A 176 -7.05 26.20 -13.87
CA VAL A 176 -6.90 26.22 -15.33
C VAL A 176 -7.94 25.33 -15.98
N ASN A 177 -8.12 25.51 -17.29
CA ASN A 177 -8.88 24.57 -18.10
C ASN A 177 -8.21 23.20 -18.04
N LYS A 178 -9.02 22.13 -18.00
CA LYS A 178 -8.55 20.74 -18.06
C LYS A 178 -8.19 20.36 -19.50
N VAL A 179 -7.18 21.04 -20.04
CA VAL A 179 -6.61 20.83 -21.37
C VAL A 179 -5.08 20.90 -21.26
N ALA A 180 -4.38 20.46 -22.30
CA ALA A 180 -2.94 20.65 -22.38
C ALA A 180 -2.57 22.14 -22.25
N GLY A 181 -1.47 22.42 -21.56
CA GLY A 181 -1.04 23.79 -21.31
C GLY A 181 0.43 23.90 -20.93
N ASN A 182 0.85 25.13 -20.67
CA ASN A 182 2.23 25.49 -20.39
C ASN A 182 2.27 26.51 -19.25
N PHE A 183 2.51 26.02 -18.04
CA PHE A 183 2.87 26.87 -16.91
C PHE A 183 4.35 27.23 -17.04
N HIS A 184 4.69 28.51 -17.02
CA HIS A 184 6.08 28.92 -17.22
C HIS A 184 6.43 30.14 -16.38
N VAL A 185 7.71 30.19 -15.99
CA VAL A 185 8.31 31.28 -15.22
C VAL A 185 9.43 31.87 -16.07
N THR A 186 9.30 33.16 -16.39
CA THR A 186 10.21 33.88 -17.28
C THR A 186 10.47 35.28 -16.72
N VAL A 187 11.37 36.03 -17.38
CA VAL A 187 11.76 37.38 -16.95
C VAL A 187 10.63 38.36 -17.24
N GLY A 188 10.18 39.08 -16.22
CA GLY A 188 9.17 40.12 -16.30
C GLY A 188 7.75 39.59 -16.07
N LYS A 189 6.86 40.48 -15.62
CA LYS A 189 5.43 40.18 -15.52
C LYS A 189 4.86 40.00 -16.92
N SER A 190 3.92 39.06 -17.09
CA SER A 190 3.19 38.97 -18.34
C SER A 190 2.37 40.23 -18.58
N ILE A 191 2.32 40.64 -19.84
CA ILE A 191 1.38 41.60 -20.34
C ILE A 191 0.56 40.91 -21.43
N PRO A 192 -0.78 40.95 -21.33
CA PRO A 192 -1.62 40.33 -22.33
C PRO A 192 -1.46 41.02 -23.69
N HIS A 193 -1.26 40.22 -24.75
CA HIS A 193 -1.12 40.72 -26.13
C HIS A 193 -2.12 40.01 -27.07
N PRO A 194 -2.60 40.63 -28.16
CA PRO A 194 -3.62 40.00 -29.03
C PRO A 194 -3.20 38.71 -29.76
N ARG A 195 -1.93 38.29 -29.65
CA ARG A 195 -1.34 37.07 -30.24
C ARG A 195 -0.59 36.23 -29.20
N GLY A 196 -1.09 36.21 -27.96
CA GLY A 196 -0.47 35.50 -26.83
C GLY A 196 -0.09 36.47 -25.70
N HIS A 197 1.13 36.38 -25.19
CA HIS A 197 1.60 37.28 -24.15
C HIS A 197 3.07 37.61 -24.31
N ALA A 198 3.44 38.80 -23.88
CA ALA A 198 4.82 39.24 -23.86
C ALA A 198 5.24 39.45 -22.41
N HIS A 199 6.47 39.08 -22.10
CA HIS A 199 7.06 39.47 -20.84
C HIS A 199 7.95 40.70 -21.05
N LEU A 200 7.83 41.69 -20.18
CA LEU A 200 8.65 42.88 -20.21
C LEU A 200 10.06 42.57 -19.68
N ALA A 201 10.95 42.11 -20.56
CA ALA A 201 12.37 41.94 -20.26
C ALA A 201 13.18 43.26 -20.35
N ALA A 202 12.57 44.34 -20.85
CA ALA A 202 13.27 45.56 -21.27
C ALA A 202 13.97 46.39 -20.17
N LEU A 203 13.76 46.08 -18.88
CA LEU A 203 14.39 46.79 -17.76
C LEU A 203 15.50 45.99 -17.04
N VAL A 204 15.80 44.76 -17.48
CA VAL A 204 16.71 43.85 -16.77
C VAL A 204 17.84 43.44 -17.71
N SER A 205 19.10 43.60 -17.29
CA SER A 205 20.24 43.18 -18.10
C SER A 205 20.30 41.66 -18.19
N HIS A 206 20.57 41.13 -19.40
CA HIS A 206 20.68 39.69 -19.68
C HIS A 206 21.69 38.97 -18.78
N ASP A 207 22.70 39.66 -18.25
CA ASP A 207 23.71 39.10 -17.35
C ASP A 207 23.21 38.82 -15.93
N SER A 208 21.99 39.26 -15.58
CA SER A 208 21.40 39.07 -14.25
C SER A 208 20.38 37.93 -14.18
N TYR A 209 20.18 37.19 -15.27
CA TYR A 209 19.25 36.07 -15.29
C TYR A 209 19.86 34.87 -14.56
N ASN A 210 19.09 34.25 -13.67
CA ASN A 210 19.51 33.03 -13.02
C ASN A 210 18.28 32.16 -12.74
N PHE A 211 17.96 31.26 -13.68
CA PHE A 211 16.84 30.34 -13.57
C PHE A 211 17.14 29.09 -12.75
N SER A 212 18.22 29.10 -11.95
CA SER A 212 18.40 28.07 -10.92
C SER A 212 17.19 28.08 -10.01
N HIS A 213 16.61 26.91 -9.77
CA HIS A 213 15.35 26.81 -9.07
C HIS A 213 15.25 25.52 -8.28
N ARG A 214 14.37 25.56 -7.29
CA ARG A 214 14.00 24.45 -6.44
C ARG A 214 12.48 24.33 -6.45
N ILE A 215 11.99 23.12 -6.66
CA ILE A 215 10.57 22.82 -6.63
C ILE A 215 10.30 22.23 -5.24
N ASP A 216 9.68 23.04 -4.38
CA ASP A 216 9.35 22.63 -3.02
C ASP A 216 8.11 21.72 -3.05
N HIS A 217 7.09 22.10 -3.82
CA HIS A 217 5.92 21.27 -4.08
C HIS A 217 5.27 21.58 -5.43
N LEU A 218 4.90 20.55 -6.20
CA LEU A 218 4.07 20.70 -7.40
C LEU A 218 3.04 19.58 -7.46
N SER A 219 1.75 19.93 -7.38
CA SER A 219 0.67 18.95 -7.45
C SER A 219 -0.53 19.44 -8.24
N PHE A 220 -1.36 18.49 -8.65
CA PHE A 220 -2.52 18.72 -9.51
C PHE A 220 -3.78 18.15 -8.83
N GLY A 221 -4.85 18.94 -8.80
CA GLY A 221 -6.10 18.63 -8.12
C GLY A 221 -6.08 18.94 -6.62
N GLU A 222 -6.87 18.16 -5.87
CA GLU A 222 -6.94 18.28 -4.42
C GLU A 222 -5.68 17.70 -3.75
N VAL A 223 -5.14 18.45 -2.78
CA VAL A 223 -3.94 18.05 -2.03
C VAL A 223 -4.35 17.05 -0.96
N ILE A 224 -3.88 15.81 -1.09
CA ILE A 224 -4.14 14.73 -0.14
C ILE A 224 -2.84 14.45 0.62
N PRO A 225 -2.87 14.39 1.96
CA PRO A 225 -1.68 14.04 2.74
C PRO A 225 -1.21 12.63 2.41
N GLY A 226 0.11 12.46 2.23
CA GLY A 226 0.73 11.17 1.95
C GLY A 226 1.02 10.88 0.47
N ILE A 227 0.54 11.70 -0.45
CA ILE A 227 0.96 11.66 -1.85
C ILE A 227 2.21 12.52 -2.00
N ILE A 228 3.32 11.90 -2.43
CA ILE A 228 4.55 12.61 -2.81
C ILE A 228 4.55 12.76 -4.32
N SER A 229 4.67 13.99 -4.81
CA SER A 229 4.74 14.25 -6.24
C SER A 229 6.18 14.08 -6.77
N PRO A 230 6.39 13.65 -8.03
CA PRO A 230 7.73 13.34 -8.55
C PRO A 230 8.72 14.50 -8.58
N LEU A 231 8.26 15.76 -8.61
CA LEU A 231 9.14 16.94 -8.63
C LEU A 231 9.35 17.55 -7.25
N ASP A 232 8.70 17.03 -6.20
CA ASP A 232 8.82 17.58 -4.85
C ASP A 232 10.27 17.43 -4.35
N GLY A 233 10.83 18.53 -3.85
CA GLY A 233 12.18 18.59 -3.32
C GLY A 233 13.30 18.67 -4.37
N THR A 234 12.99 18.68 -5.66
CA THR A 234 13.98 18.74 -6.74
C THR A 234 14.66 20.11 -6.84
N GLU A 235 15.97 20.12 -7.12
CA GLU A 235 16.77 21.34 -7.25
C GLU A 235 17.61 21.28 -8.53
N LYS A 236 17.61 22.38 -9.30
CA LYS A 236 18.40 22.55 -10.52
C LYS A 236 19.21 23.83 -10.42
N ILE A 237 20.52 23.69 -10.57
CA ILE A 237 21.48 24.79 -10.54
C ILE A 237 22.10 24.89 -11.93
N SER A 238 22.06 26.09 -12.53
CA SER A 238 22.76 26.36 -13.79
C SER A 238 23.86 27.41 -13.55
N PRO A 239 25.08 27.19 -14.07
CA PRO A 239 26.13 28.20 -14.06
C PRO A 239 25.91 29.30 -15.11
N GLU A 240 25.02 29.08 -16.09
CA GLU A 240 24.76 30.02 -17.18
C GLU A 240 23.45 30.81 -16.97
N SER A 241 23.46 32.09 -17.36
CA SER A 241 22.31 32.98 -17.17
C SER A 241 21.14 32.69 -18.12
N ASN A 242 21.45 32.30 -19.36
CA ASN A 242 20.47 32.04 -20.41
C ASN A 242 20.08 30.55 -20.52
N HIS A 243 19.65 29.97 -19.40
CA HIS A 243 19.24 28.56 -19.37
C HIS A 243 17.73 28.39 -19.59
N MET A 244 17.35 27.34 -20.31
CA MET A 244 15.96 26.92 -20.50
C MET A 244 15.75 25.54 -19.88
N PHE A 245 14.90 25.48 -18.86
CA PHE A 245 14.46 24.26 -18.21
C PHE A 245 13.07 23.89 -18.71
N GLN A 246 12.91 22.67 -19.23
CA GLN A 246 11.62 22.18 -19.73
C GLN A 246 11.24 20.88 -19.02
N TYR A 247 10.07 20.89 -18.40
CA TYR A 247 9.42 19.74 -17.77
C TYR A 247 8.22 19.36 -18.61
N PHE A 248 8.20 18.12 -19.10
CA PHE A 248 7.07 17.52 -19.80
C PHE A 248 6.32 16.64 -18.80
N LEU A 249 5.14 17.09 -18.41
CA LEU A 249 4.29 16.47 -17.40
C LEU A 249 3.13 15.75 -18.09
N THR A 250 2.91 14.49 -17.74
CA THR A 250 1.72 13.74 -18.17
C THR A 250 0.85 13.49 -16.95
N ILE A 251 -0.28 14.18 -16.87
CA ILE A 251 -1.20 14.19 -15.74
C ILE A 251 -2.24 13.08 -15.92
N VAL A 252 -2.44 12.25 -14.90
CA VAL A 252 -3.40 11.15 -14.86
C VAL A 252 -4.42 11.42 -13.75
N PRO A 253 -5.69 11.71 -14.09
CA PRO A 253 -6.77 11.85 -13.12
C PRO A 253 -6.87 10.62 -12.22
N THR A 254 -6.95 10.83 -10.91
CA THR A 254 -7.00 9.76 -9.91
C THR A 254 -8.14 10.02 -8.92
N LYS A 255 -9.14 9.14 -8.90
CA LYS A 255 -10.22 9.19 -7.91
C LYS A 255 -9.88 8.31 -6.74
N LEU A 256 -9.66 8.92 -5.57
CA LEU A 256 -9.41 8.20 -4.33
C LEU A 256 -10.72 8.04 -3.57
N ASN A 257 -11.08 6.80 -3.26
CA ASN A 257 -12.22 6.47 -2.42
C ASN A 257 -11.80 5.47 -1.34
N THR A 258 -11.49 5.99 -0.17
CA THR A 258 -11.02 5.28 1.03
C THR A 258 -12.07 5.45 2.14
N TYR A 259 -12.07 4.61 3.19
CA TYR A 259 -13.06 4.73 4.27
C TYR A 259 -13.10 6.11 4.97
N LYS A 260 -12.00 6.86 4.92
CA LYS A 260 -11.85 8.17 5.60
C LYS A 260 -11.86 9.37 4.66
N ILE A 261 -11.44 9.19 3.41
CA ILE A 261 -11.14 10.27 2.47
C ILE A 261 -11.69 9.89 1.10
N SER A 262 -12.48 10.78 0.52
CA SER A 262 -12.88 10.74 -0.88
C SER A 262 -12.45 12.05 -1.51
N ALA A 263 -11.58 11.98 -2.52
CA ALA A 263 -11.00 13.17 -3.14
C ALA A 263 -10.57 12.89 -4.59
N ASP A 264 -10.70 13.92 -5.42
CA ASP A 264 -10.27 13.90 -6.82
C ASP A 264 -8.87 14.54 -6.91
N THR A 265 -7.87 13.68 -7.03
CA THR A 265 -6.47 14.08 -7.14
C THR A 265 -5.91 13.70 -8.50
N HIS A 266 -4.71 14.16 -8.83
CA HIS A 266 -4.06 13.79 -10.06
C HIS A 266 -2.62 13.37 -9.78
N GLN A 267 -2.24 12.23 -10.35
CA GLN A 267 -0.85 11.81 -10.39
C GLN A 267 -0.24 12.34 -11.68
N TYR A 268 1.08 12.43 -11.73
CA TYR A 268 1.75 12.77 -12.98
C TYR A 268 3.09 12.06 -13.12
N SER A 269 3.54 11.91 -14.35
CA SER A 269 4.93 11.55 -14.67
C SER A 269 5.65 12.76 -15.25
N VAL A 270 6.98 12.77 -15.13
CA VAL A 270 7.81 13.90 -15.59
C VAL A 270 8.96 13.41 -16.46
N THR A 271 9.21 14.16 -17.54
CA THR A 271 10.44 14.08 -18.34
C THR A 271 11.09 15.45 -18.39
N GLU A 272 12.40 15.53 -18.18
CA GLU A 272 13.13 16.79 -18.09
C GLU A 272 14.01 17.00 -19.31
N ARG A 273 14.11 18.25 -19.76
CA ARG A 273 15.03 18.68 -20.81
C ARG A 273 15.63 20.02 -20.47
N GLU A 274 16.94 20.09 -20.60
CA GLU A 274 17.73 21.28 -20.30
C GLU A 274 18.47 21.75 -21.56
N ARG A 275 18.50 23.07 -21.78
CA ARG A 275 19.20 23.65 -22.93
C ARG A 275 19.67 25.07 -22.63
N VAL A 276 20.93 25.34 -22.94
CA VAL A 276 21.49 26.69 -22.98
C VAL A 276 21.03 27.43 -24.25
N ILE A 277 20.57 28.67 -24.08
CA ILE A 277 20.19 29.56 -25.18
C ILE A 277 21.37 30.45 -25.54
N ASN A 278 21.84 30.32 -26.77
CA ASN A 278 22.92 31.13 -27.33
C ASN A 278 22.53 31.58 -28.75
N HIS A 279 22.03 32.81 -28.85
CA HIS A 279 21.59 33.41 -30.10
C HIS A 279 22.73 33.53 -31.12
N ALA A 280 23.98 33.70 -30.69
CA ALA A 280 25.13 33.79 -31.58
C ALA A 280 25.52 32.43 -32.18
N ALA A 281 25.27 31.33 -31.46
CA ALA A 281 25.50 29.96 -31.92
C ALA A 281 24.28 29.35 -32.65
N GLY A 282 23.26 30.14 -32.97
CA GLY A 282 22.02 29.68 -33.63
C GLY A 282 21.02 28.98 -32.71
N SER A 283 21.24 28.97 -31.39
CA SER A 283 20.29 28.46 -30.40
C SER A 283 19.31 29.57 -30.02
N HIS A 284 18.21 29.67 -30.77
CA HIS A 284 17.10 30.57 -30.49
C HIS A 284 16.13 29.94 -29.48
N GLY A 285 15.62 30.77 -28.57
CA GLY A 285 14.61 30.38 -27.58
C GLY A 285 14.47 31.42 -26.47
N VAL A 286 13.51 31.19 -25.58
CA VAL A 286 13.31 32.01 -24.39
C VAL A 286 13.90 31.25 -23.20
N SER A 287 14.78 31.90 -22.44
CA SER A 287 15.29 31.38 -21.16
C SER A 287 14.20 31.44 -20.10
N GLY A 288 14.13 30.42 -19.26
CA GLY A 288 13.07 30.29 -18.28
C GLY A 288 12.81 28.86 -17.84
N ILE A 289 11.80 28.71 -17.00
CA ILE A 289 11.32 27.42 -16.50
C ILE A 289 9.97 27.18 -17.17
N PHE A 290 9.83 26.05 -17.87
CA PHE A 290 8.62 25.72 -18.63
C PHE A 290 8.12 24.35 -18.19
N MET A 291 6.89 24.29 -17.68
CA MET A 291 6.17 23.10 -17.29
C MET A 291 5.03 22.87 -18.27
N LYS A 292 5.32 22.09 -19.30
CA LYS A 292 4.37 21.69 -20.33
C LYS A 292 3.64 20.47 -19.82
N TYR A 293 2.34 20.58 -19.61
CA TYR A 293 1.52 19.51 -19.10
C TYR A 293 0.48 19.06 -20.12
N ASP A 294 0.26 17.76 -20.18
CA ASP A 294 -0.78 17.12 -20.97
C ASP A 294 -1.61 16.19 -20.06
N ILE A 295 -2.89 16.03 -20.37
CA ILE A 295 -3.84 15.30 -19.52
C ILE A 295 -4.20 13.99 -20.22
N SER A 296 -4.00 12.88 -19.51
CA SER A 296 -4.36 11.55 -19.99
C SER A 296 -5.88 11.36 -20.05
N SER A 297 -6.35 10.66 -21.08
CA SER A 297 -7.75 10.21 -21.19
C SER A 297 -8.08 9.03 -20.26
N LEU A 298 -7.05 8.42 -19.66
CA LEU A 298 -7.19 7.34 -18.69
C LEU A 298 -7.26 7.93 -17.28
N MET A 299 -8.23 7.47 -16.50
CA MET A 299 -8.42 7.80 -15.09
C MET A 299 -8.14 6.55 -14.26
N VAL A 300 -7.46 6.72 -13.12
CA VAL A 300 -7.23 5.67 -12.15
C VAL A 300 -8.20 5.84 -11.00
N LYS A 301 -8.98 4.81 -10.70
CA LYS A 301 -9.88 4.77 -9.56
C LYS A 301 -9.29 3.86 -8.49
N VAL A 302 -8.95 4.46 -7.37
CA VAL A 302 -8.33 3.79 -6.23
C VAL A 302 -9.39 3.59 -5.16
N THR A 303 -9.81 2.35 -4.95
CA THR A 303 -10.82 2.01 -3.95
C THR A 303 -10.25 1.14 -2.85
N GLU A 304 -10.58 1.45 -1.60
CA GLU A 304 -10.25 0.57 -0.48
C GLU A 304 -11.32 -0.53 -0.36
N GLN A 305 -10.89 -1.80 -0.44
CA GLN A 305 -11.76 -2.96 -0.34
C GLN A 305 -11.48 -3.77 0.91
N HIS A 306 -12.53 -4.39 1.43
CA HIS A 306 -12.47 -5.38 2.51
C HIS A 306 -13.02 -6.71 2.01
N MET A 307 -12.59 -7.80 2.64
CA MET A 307 -13.18 -9.09 2.38
C MET A 307 -14.61 -9.13 2.95
N PRO A 308 -15.64 -9.48 2.17
CA PRO A 308 -16.99 -9.61 2.69
C PRO A 308 -17.07 -10.80 3.66
N LEU A 309 -17.92 -10.69 4.69
CA LEU A 309 -18.03 -11.67 5.77
C LEU A 309 -18.36 -13.09 5.28
N TRP A 310 -19.21 -13.23 4.25
CA TRP A 310 -19.49 -14.53 3.64
C TRP A 310 -18.23 -15.22 3.10
N GLN A 311 -17.39 -14.47 2.39
CA GLN A 311 -16.17 -15.02 1.81
C GLN A 311 -15.19 -15.45 2.90
N PHE A 312 -15.10 -14.70 4.00
CA PHE A 312 -14.33 -15.09 5.19
C PHE A 312 -14.86 -16.40 5.80
N LEU A 313 -16.18 -16.54 5.99
CA LEU A 313 -16.78 -17.76 6.54
C LEU A 313 -16.51 -18.99 5.66
N VAL A 314 -16.64 -18.86 4.34
CA VAL A 314 -16.31 -19.95 3.39
C VAL A 314 -14.85 -20.38 3.53
N ARG A 315 -13.93 -19.42 3.60
CA ARG A 315 -12.50 -19.67 3.76
C ARG A 315 -12.20 -20.36 5.10
N LEU A 316 -12.82 -19.91 6.19
CA LEU A 316 -12.69 -20.52 7.51
C LEU A 316 -13.17 -21.98 7.52
N CYS A 317 -14.34 -22.25 6.94
CA CYS A 317 -14.85 -23.62 6.77
C CYS A 317 -13.89 -24.48 5.93
N GLY A 318 -13.31 -23.91 4.87
CA GLY A 318 -12.31 -24.57 4.03
C GLY A 318 -11.03 -24.94 4.79
N ILE A 319 -10.55 -24.07 5.68
CA ILE A 319 -9.37 -24.34 6.53
C ILE A 319 -9.65 -25.50 7.49
N VAL A 320 -10.78 -25.43 8.22
CA VAL A 320 -11.15 -26.46 9.20
C VAL A 320 -11.40 -27.80 8.52
N GLY A 321 -12.21 -27.81 7.46
CA GLY A 321 -12.51 -29.03 6.70
C GLY A 321 -11.29 -29.62 5.99
N GLY A 322 -10.42 -28.76 5.45
CA GLY A 322 -9.19 -29.17 4.77
C GLY A 322 -8.20 -29.83 5.73
N ILE A 323 -7.94 -29.24 6.90
CA ILE A 323 -7.04 -29.84 7.89
C ILE A 323 -7.62 -31.14 8.44
N PHE A 324 -8.93 -31.17 8.74
CA PHE A 324 -9.58 -32.37 9.26
C PHE A 324 -9.46 -33.55 8.28
N SER A 325 -9.73 -33.33 7.00
CA SER A 325 -9.64 -34.36 5.95
C SER A 325 -8.19 -34.83 5.73
N THR A 326 -7.26 -33.88 5.60
CA THR A 326 -5.84 -34.20 5.32
C THR A 326 -5.15 -34.88 6.48
N THR A 327 -5.50 -34.58 7.74
CA THR A 327 -4.91 -35.22 8.92
C THR A 327 -5.17 -36.73 8.93
N GLY A 328 -6.40 -37.16 8.58
CA GLY A 328 -6.75 -38.58 8.50
C GLY A 328 -5.98 -39.31 7.40
N MET A 329 -5.91 -38.70 6.21
CA MET A 329 -5.14 -39.26 5.08
C MET A 329 -3.64 -39.34 5.39
N LEU A 330 -3.08 -38.30 6.00
CA LEU A 330 -1.67 -38.24 6.35
C LEU A 330 -1.30 -39.26 7.42
N HIS A 331 -2.14 -39.43 8.44
CA HIS A 331 -1.94 -40.45 9.47
C HIS A 331 -1.95 -41.86 8.85
N GLY A 332 -2.90 -42.14 7.94
CA GLY A 332 -2.96 -43.42 7.21
C GLY A 332 -1.75 -43.65 6.30
N ALA A 333 -1.31 -42.62 5.59
CA ALA A 333 -0.14 -42.68 4.70
C ALA A 333 1.17 -42.89 5.49
N ILE A 334 1.35 -42.19 6.60
CA ILE A 334 2.52 -42.36 7.49
C ILE A 334 2.51 -43.76 8.11
N GLY A 335 1.35 -44.24 8.57
CA GLY A 335 1.21 -45.62 9.06
C GLY A 335 1.63 -46.65 8.02
N PHE A 336 1.11 -46.55 6.79
CA PHE A 336 1.50 -47.41 5.69
C PHE A 336 2.99 -47.33 5.35
N LEU A 337 3.57 -46.13 5.36
CA LEU A 337 5.00 -45.92 5.11
C LEU A 337 5.86 -46.56 6.21
N VAL A 338 5.49 -46.38 7.48
CA VAL A 338 6.17 -47.01 8.61
C VAL A 338 6.06 -48.52 8.52
N ASP A 339 4.88 -49.07 8.21
CA ASP A 339 4.68 -50.51 8.05
C ASP A 339 5.50 -51.07 6.90
N VAL A 340 5.56 -50.39 5.75
CA VAL A 340 6.38 -50.80 4.61
C VAL A 340 7.87 -50.73 4.94
N VAL A 341 8.33 -49.67 5.61
CA VAL A 341 9.73 -49.48 6.00
C VAL A 341 10.14 -50.49 7.07
N CYS A 342 9.32 -50.70 8.11
CA CYS A 342 9.54 -51.71 9.15
C CYS A 342 9.48 -53.14 8.60
N CYS A 343 8.55 -53.45 7.70
CA CYS A 343 8.48 -54.77 7.04
C CYS A 343 9.64 -55.00 6.04
N ARG A 344 10.07 -53.97 5.29
CA ARG A 344 11.14 -54.08 4.28
C ARG A 344 12.54 -54.07 4.90
N LEU A 345 12.77 -53.38 6.02
CA LEU A 345 14.09 -53.25 6.66
C LEU A 345 14.32 -54.21 7.83
N GLN A 346 13.37 -55.12 8.14
CA GLN A 346 13.54 -56.15 9.18
C GLN A 346 14.02 -55.61 10.55
N MET A 347 13.64 -54.40 10.93
CA MET A 347 13.92 -53.90 12.28
C MET A 347 12.90 -54.48 13.26
N GLY A 348 13.25 -55.64 13.83
CA GLY A 348 12.43 -56.36 14.79
C GLY A 348 12.27 -55.64 16.13
N ILE A 349 11.21 -54.84 16.28
CA ILE A 349 10.69 -54.40 17.59
C ILE A 349 9.15 -54.52 17.65
N TYR A 350 8.58 -55.47 16.90
CA TYR A 350 7.24 -55.99 17.19
C TYR A 350 7.30 -57.52 17.20
N ARG A 351 7.89 -58.06 18.26
CA ARG A 351 7.69 -59.46 18.62
C ARG A 351 7.41 -59.51 20.13
N ASN A 352 6.28 -60.12 20.46
CA ASN A 352 5.65 -60.27 21.77
C ASN A 352 4.67 -59.16 22.14
N LEU A 353 3.41 -59.33 21.75
CA LEU A 353 2.47 -59.91 22.71
C LEU A 353 1.28 -60.55 21.97
N LYS A 354 0.97 -61.77 22.42
CA LYS A 354 -0.29 -62.50 22.23
C LYS A 354 -0.39 -63.38 20.98
N GLU A 355 0.25 -64.54 21.09
CA GLU A 355 -0.43 -65.83 20.90
C GLU A 355 0.39 -66.90 21.65
N ALA A 356 -0.16 -67.42 22.74
CA ALA A 356 0.33 -68.64 23.37
C ALA A 356 -0.67 -69.76 23.05
N PRO A 357 -0.22 -70.92 22.56
CA PRO A 357 -1.11 -71.97 22.07
C PRO A 357 -1.60 -72.90 23.19
N LEU A 358 -2.80 -73.44 23.02
CA LEU A 358 -3.28 -74.64 23.72
C LEU A 358 -2.84 -75.87 22.91
N ASP A 359 -2.09 -76.77 23.53
CA ASP A 359 -1.85 -78.14 23.05
C ASP A 359 -2.30 -79.13 24.14
N GLU A 360 -3.05 -80.16 23.70
CA GLU A 360 -3.56 -81.31 24.48
C GLU A 360 -2.41 -82.28 24.85
N GLN A 361 -2.45 -83.01 25.98
CA GLN A 361 -2.98 -84.38 26.17
C GLN A 361 -2.41 -84.96 27.53
N PRO A 362 -2.74 -86.19 28.02
CA PRO A 362 -4.02 -86.82 28.34
C PRO A 362 -4.05 -87.55 29.73
N ASN A 363 -5.22 -88.08 30.13
CA ASN A 363 -5.50 -89.19 31.07
C ASN A 363 -5.14 -89.12 32.58
N GLY A 364 -6.11 -89.47 33.44
CA GLY A 364 -5.85 -90.10 34.74
C GLY A 364 -6.84 -89.84 35.90
N GLU A 365 -7.97 -90.57 35.91
CA GLU A 365 -8.59 -91.23 37.08
C GLU A 365 -9.17 -90.46 38.30
N THR A 366 -10.51 -90.61 38.41
CA THR A 366 -11.34 -90.97 39.60
C THR A 366 -11.61 -89.97 40.73
N LEU A 367 -12.88 -89.52 40.87
CA LEU A 367 -13.84 -89.97 41.92
C LEU A 367 -15.17 -89.16 41.87
N ILE A 368 -16.28 -89.89 41.67
CA ILE A 368 -17.72 -89.60 41.91
C ILE A 368 -17.95 -89.40 43.44
N PRO A 369 -19.05 -88.80 44.02
CA PRO A 369 -20.44 -88.54 43.53
C PRO A 369 -20.94 -87.09 43.83
N THR A 370 -22.19 -86.62 43.63
CA THR A 370 -23.55 -87.20 43.69
C THR A 370 -24.57 -86.21 43.07
N GLU A 371 -25.57 -86.78 42.38
CA GLU A 371 -27.03 -86.53 42.44
C GLU A 371 -27.71 -85.13 42.45
N ASN A 372 -28.58 -84.97 41.43
CA ASN A 372 -30.04 -84.72 41.49
C ASN A 372 -30.67 -83.32 41.28
N GLY A 373 -31.66 -83.33 40.37
CA GLY A 373 -32.83 -82.44 40.32
C GLY A 373 -32.93 -81.61 39.02
N VAL A 374 -33.61 -82.01 37.92
CA VAL A 374 -35.09 -82.04 37.69
C VAL A 374 -35.66 -80.61 37.84
N GLN A 375 -36.32 -79.92 36.89
CA GLN A 375 -37.31 -80.30 35.88
C GLN A 375 -37.71 -79.07 34.99
N SER A 376 -38.32 -79.36 33.83
CA SER A 376 -39.44 -78.65 33.13
C SER A 376 -39.21 -77.22 32.60
N GLU A 377 -39.42 -76.97 31.29
CA GLU A 377 -40.72 -76.59 30.63
C GLU A 377 -41.21 -75.21 31.11
N GLU A 378 -41.74 -74.28 30.31
CA GLU A 378 -42.44 -74.31 29.04
C GLU A 378 -42.58 -72.85 28.52
N THR A 379 -42.70 -72.73 27.19
CA THR A 379 -43.54 -71.79 26.41
C THR A 379 -44.33 -70.66 27.11
N LEU A 380 -44.23 -69.44 26.56
CA LEU A 380 -45.12 -68.93 25.50
C LEU A 380 -44.47 -67.71 24.81
#